data_AF-A0A5T3D3Y2-F1
#
_entry.id   AF-A0A5T3D3Y2-F1
#
_cell.length_a   1.000
_cell.length_b   1.000
_cell.length_c   1.000
_cell.angle_alpha   90.00
_cell.angle_beta   90.00
_cell.angle_gamma   90.00
#
_symmetry.space_group_name_H-M   'P 1'
#
loop_
_entity.id
_entity.type
_entity.pdbx_description
1 polymer ?
#
loop_
_entity_poly.entity_id
_entity_poly.type
_entity_poly.pdbx_seq_one_letter_code
_entity_poly.pdbx_strand_id
1 'polypeptide(L)'
;VYKEFKDVIRKVIEIKIIKNAGKNELSLTKLELYSCIKYIDEKTLTLLLRKEDKKPIKLSVQPKELDWLILIALNNLAKAYSKNSKAFNPVEIKLINTIKLLSLIKVTVDQDSIILKILDDTLKSSYHNLAFYDAISEYIVLRYNAKDDNSSIDGIKSIIDTFLNKLISRNLGGYEIIAIVNRGLANIFSVAENLGVNIEDADKIDKLLLEISSYSNADRARAVETILYDLYRITTGEIREKI
;
A
#
# COMPACT_ATOMS: atom_id res chain seq x y z
N VAL A 1 0.63 27.55 13.07
CA VAL A 1 2.00 27.93 13.54
C VAL A 1 2.99 26.94 12.91
N TYR A 2 4.16 27.39 12.40
CA TYR A 2 5.18 26.65 11.61
C TYR A 2 5.06 26.60 10.07
N LYS A 3 4.33 27.52 9.41
CA LYS A 3 4.25 27.53 7.93
C LYS A 3 5.63 27.75 7.29
N GLU A 4 6.35 28.78 7.75
CA GLU A 4 7.70 29.13 7.26
C GLU A 4 8.69 27.98 7.47
N PHE A 5 8.65 27.32 8.62
CA PHE A 5 9.51 26.16 8.89
C PHE A 5 9.23 25.00 7.93
N LYS A 6 7.95 24.67 7.69
CA LYS A 6 7.57 23.63 6.71
C LYS A 6 8.02 24.02 5.29
N ASP A 7 7.88 25.29 4.94
CA ASP A 7 8.33 25.81 3.64
C ASP A 7 9.85 25.69 3.47
N VAL A 8 10.63 26.00 4.52
CA VAL A 8 12.08 25.81 4.53
C VAL A 8 12.44 24.34 4.37
N ILE A 9 11.82 23.44 5.14
CA ILE A 9 12.08 21.99 5.02
C ILE A 9 11.75 21.48 3.61
N ARG A 10 10.60 21.89 3.04
CA ARG A 10 10.24 21.56 1.67
C ARG A 10 11.28 22.06 0.68
N LYS A 11 11.70 23.32 0.79
CA LYS A 11 12.72 23.91 -0.08
C LYS A 11 14.07 23.19 0.03
N VAL A 12 14.46 22.77 1.23
CA VAL A 12 15.68 21.99 1.44
C VAL A 12 15.62 20.65 0.70
N ILE A 13 14.50 19.93 0.79
CA ILE A 13 14.30 18.66 0.07
C ILE A 13 14.25 18.90 -1.45
N GLU A 14 13.52 19.92 -1.92
CA GLU A 14 13.49 20.34 -3.33
C GLU A 14 14.89 20.61 -3.88
N ILE A 15 15.67 21.44 -3.19
CA ILE A 15 17.05 21.77 -3.58
C ILE A 15 17.90 20.50 -3.64
N LYS A 16 17.72 19.58 -2.68
CA LYS A 16 18.45 18.32 -2.68
C LYS A 16 18.09 17.44 -3.87
N ILE A 17 16.82 17.34 -4.22
CA ILE A 17 16.35 16.60 -5.40
C ILE A 17 16.95 17.22 -6.67
N ILE A 18 16.83 18.53 -6.85
CA ILE A 18 17.35 19.25 -8.02
C ILE A 18 18.88 19.06 -8.14
N LYS A 19 19.62 19.19 -7.03
CA LYS A 19 21.07 18.96 -7.01
C LYS A 19 21.48 17.53 -7.37
N ASN A 20 20.56 16.57 -7.18
CA ASN A 20 20.79 15.17 -7.53
C ASN A 20 19.97 14.73 -8.75
N ALA A 21 19.41 15.65 -9.54
CA ALA A 21 18.57 15.33 -10.70
C ALA A 21 19.31 14.49 -11.77
N GLY A 22 20.63 14.68 -11.88
CA GLY A 22 21.49 13.87 -12.76
C GLY A 22 21.83 12.48 -12.19
N LYS A 23 21.42 12.16 -10.96
CA LYS A 23 21.64 10.85 -10.34
C LYS A 23 20.35 10.04 -10.40
N ASN A 24 20.50 8.73 -10.55
CA ASN A 24 19.36 7.82 -10.52
C ASN A 24 18.78 7.60 -9.12
N GLU A 25 19.54 7.94 -8.09
CA GLU A 25 19.20 7.73 -6.68
C GLU A 25 19.40 9.00 -5.85
N LEU A 26 18.48 9.23 -4.91
CA LEU A 26 18.52 10.29 -3.93
C LEU A 26 18.85 9.72 -2.55
N SER A 27 19.98 10.12 -1.98
CA SER A 27 20.36 9.68 -0.63
C SER A 27 19.66 10.53 0.44
N LEU A 28 18.94 9.90 1.37
CA LEU A 28 18.28 10.57 2.48
C LEU A 28 18.82 10.09 3.84
N THR A 29 19.07 11.05 4.73
CA THR A 29 19.41 10.81 6.13
C THR A 29 18.15 10.59 6.97
N LYS A 30 18.32 10.08 8.20
CA LYS A 30 17.22 9.91 9.17
C LYS A 30 16.39 11.19 9.37
N LEU A 31 17.06 12.34 9.49
CA LEU A 31 16.38 13.62 9.71
C LEU A 31 15.58 14.06 8.50
N GLU A 32 16.07 13.80 7.30
CA GLU A 32 15.37 14.13 6.05
C GLU A 32 14.17 13.19 5.82
N LEU A 33 14.32 11.89 6.09
CA LEU A 33 13.20 10.94 6.09
C LEU A 33 12.11 11.37 7.08
N TYR A 34 12.49 11.64 8.33
CA TYR A 34 11.55 12.15 9.34
C TYR A 34 10.87 13.45 8.90
N SER A 35 11.60 14.33 8.24
CA SER A 35 11.08 15.59 7.75
C SER A 35 10.05 15.41 6.64
N CYS A 36 10.31 14.49 5.70
CA CYS A 36 9.37 14.08 4.66
C CYS A 36 8.08 13.51 5.27
N ILE A 37 8.21 12.67 6.30
CA ILE A 37 7.08 12.05 6.99
C ILE A 37 6.24 13.09 7.74
N LYS A 38 6.88 13.99 8.50
CA LYS A 38 6.18 14.85 9.46
C LYS A 38 5.69 16.18 8.90
N TYR A 39 6.44 16.77 7.96
CA TYR A 39 6.28 18.18 7.60
C TYR A 39 5.80 18.42 6.17
N ILE A 40 5.89 17.43 5.28
CA ILE A 40 5.47 17.52 3.89
C ILE A 40 4.12 16.81 3.72
N ASP A 41 3.16 17.43 3.03
CA ASP A 41 1.90 16.76 2.68
C ASP A 41 2.11 15.73 1.56
N GLU A 42 1.20 14.76 1.46
CA GLU A 42 1.29 13.64 0.51
C GLU A 42 1.41 14.08 -0.96
N LYS A 43 0.62 15.07 -1.37
CA LYS A 43 0.61 15.56 -2.76
C LYS A 43 1.95 16.20 -3.10
N THR A 44 2.45 17.06 -2.23
CA THR A 44 3.77 17.68 -2.39
C THR A 44 4.85 16.60 -2.40
N LEU A 45 4.87 15.67 -1.45
CA LEU A 45 5.88 14.61 -1.40
C LEU A 45 5.89 13.77 -2.69
N THR A 46 4.71 13.48 -3.24
CA THR A 46 4.57 12.77 -4.51
C THR A 46 5.18 13.53 -5.69
N LEU A 47 4.98 14.85 -5.74
CA LEU A 47 5.58 15.69 -6.78
C LEU A 47 7.10 15.76 -6.64
N LEU A 48 7.60 15.85 -5.41
CA LEU A 48 9.03 15.92 -5.12
C LEU A 48 9.77 14.64 -5.49
N LEU A 49 9.16 13.48 -5.27
CA LEU A 49 9.79 12.17 -5.51
C LEU A 49 9.59 11.65 -6.94
N ARG A 50 9.27 12.54 -7.89
CA ARG A 50 9.17 12.23 -9.32
C ARG A 50 10.23 12.97 -10.12
N LYS A 51 10.80 12.28 -11.10
CA LYS A 51 11.67 12.85 -12.13
C LYS A 51 10.85 13.66 -13.15
N GLU A 52 11.53 14.41 -14.02
CA GLU A 52 10.90 15.17 -15.11
C GLU A 52 10.10 14.27 -16.08
N ASP A 53 10.56 13.03 -16.30
CA ASP A 53 9.85 12.01 -17.09
C ASP A 53 8.71 11.33 -16.33
N LYS A 54 8.32 11.88 -15.17
CA LYS A 54 7.29 11.39 -14.25
C LYS A 54 7.60 10.05 -13.59
N LYS A 55 8.79 9.46 -13.80
CA LYS A 55 9.18 8.24 -13.11
C LYS A 55 9.53 8.50 -11.64
N PRO A 56 9.29 7.55 -10.74
CA PRO A 56 9.70 7.65 -9.35
C PRO A 56 11.23 7.77 -9.21
N ILE A 57 11.68 8.58 -8.25
CA ILE A 57 13.09 8.66 -7.85
C ILE A 57 13.39 7.51 -6.88
N LYS A 58 14.44 6.73 -7.15
CA LYS A 58 14.91 5.71 -6.20
C LYS A 58 15.56 6.39 -5.00
N LEU A 59 15.28 5.89 -3.80
CA LEU A 59 15.83 6.41 -2.56
C LEU A 59 16.94 5.48 -2.05
N SER A 60 18.08 6.08 -1.74
CA SER A 60 19.20 5.40 -1.12
C SER A 60 19.27 5.79 0.36
N VAL A 61 19.24 4.81 1.24
CA VAL A 61 19.31 5.02 2.68
C VAL A 61 20.33 4.07 3.28
N GLN A 62 20.96 4.50 4.35
CA GLN A 62 21.87 3.65 5.12
C GLN A 62 21.05 2.57 5.86
N PRO A 63 21.58 1.35 6.06
CA PRO A 63 20.80 0.22 6.60
C PRO A 63 20.11 0.51 7.94
N LYS A 64 20.82 1.16 8.88
CA LYS A 64 20.25 1.54 10.19
C LYS A 64 19.08 2.53 10.09
N GLU A 65 19.06 3.38 9.07
CA GLU A 65 17.95 4.30 8.78
C GLU A 65 16.75 3.57 8.18
N LEU A 66 16.99 2.57 7.33
CA LEU A 66 15.93 1.70 6.80
C LEU A 66 15.28 0.90 7.93
N ASP A 67 16.08 0.28 8.80
CA ASP A 67 15.58 -0.47 9.94
C ASP A 67 14.75 0.43 10.88
N TRP A 68 15.21 1.67 11.12
CA TRP A 68 14.41 2.65 11.86
C TRP A 68 13.09 2.98 11.14
N LEU A 69 13.11 3.14 9.82
CA LEU A 69 11.92 3.48 9.05
C LEU A 69 10.87 2.36 9.11
N ILE A 70 11.29 1.10 9.06
CA ILE A 70 10.42 -0.08 9.11
C ILE A 70 9.98 -0.38 10.55
N LEU A 71 10.94 -0.68 11.42
CA LEU A 71 10.66 -1.26 12.75
C LEU A 71 10.12 -0.25 13.75
N ILE A 72 10.46 1.04 13.56
CA ILE A 72 10.08 2.12 14.46
C ILE A 72 9.05 3.04 13.82
N ALA A 73 9.35 3.69 12.69
CA ALA A 73 8.46 4.71 12.14
C ALA A 73 7.16 4.10 11.59
N LEU A 74 7.24 3.16 10.66
CA LEU A 74 6.06 2.50 10.07
C LEU A 74 5.24 1.80 11.15
N ASN A 75 5.87 0.94 11.95
CA ASN A 75 5.19 0.18 13.02
C ASN A 75 4.44 1.07 14.02
N ASN A 76 5.06 2.16 14.48
CA ASN A 76 4.41 3.06 15.44
C ASN A 76 3.28 3.85 14.81
N LEU A 77 3.46 4.31 13.56
CA LEU A 77 2.42 5.02 12.83
C LEU A 77 1.23 4.12 12.51
N ALA A 78 1.47 2.87 12.07
CA ALA A 78 0.46 1.84 11.83
C ALA A 78 -0.36 1.55 13.10
N LYS A 79 0.31 1.34 14.24
CA LYS A 79 -0.36 1.15 15.54
C LYS A 79 -1.18 2.36 15.97
N ALA A 80 -0.63 3.56 15.82
CA ALA A 80 -1.33 4.79 16.16
C ALA A 80 -2.54 5.02 15.23
N TYR A 81 -2.40 4.68 13.96
CA TYR A 81 -3.45 4.78 12.96
C TYR A 81 -4.61 3.83 13.30
N SER A 82 -4.31 2.56 13.52
CA SER A 82 -5.30 1.50 13.83
C SER A 82 -6.07 1.73 15.13
N LYS A 83 -5.44 2.38 16.13
CA LYS A 83 -6.08 2.68 17.42
C LYS A 83 -7.03 3.86 17.39
N ASN A 84 -7.04 4.65 16.32
CA ASN A 84 -7.80 5.88 16.28
C ASN A 84 -9.14 5.65 15.58
N SER A 85 -10.22 5.73 16.36
CA SER A 85 -11.60 5.59 15.89
C SER A 85 -12.22 6.89 15.36
N LYS A 86 -11.47 8.00 15.34
CA LYS A 86 -11.98 9.30 14.87
C LYS A 86 -12.04 9.35 13.35
N ALA A 87 -13.05 10.06 12.84
CA ALA A 87 -13.24 10.29 11.40
C ALA A 87 -12.03 10.94 10.71
N PHE A 88 -11.23 11.73 11.45
CA PHE A 88 -9.96 12.26 10.97
C PHE A 88 -8.81 11.70 11.79
N ASN A 89 -7.86 11.06 11.11
CA ASN A 89 -6.73 10.44 11.75
C ASN A 89 -5.45 11.32 11.61
N PRO A 90 -4.93 11.90 12.71
CA PRO A 90 -3.83 12.87 12.64
C PRO A 90 -2.47 12.26 12.29
N VAL A 91 -2.38 10.93 12.21
CA VAL A 91 -1.18 10.21 11.75
C VAL A 91 -1.31 9.66 10.33
N GLU A 92 -2.47 9.79 9.70
CA GLU A 92 -2.75 9.21 8.37
C GLU A 92 -1.75 9.66 7.31
N ILE A 93 -1.60 10.96 7.11
CA ILE A 93 -0.65 11.52 6.13
C ILE A 93 0.77 11.04 6.40
N LYS A 94 1.15 10.90 7.68
CA LYS A 94 2.48 10.43 8.08
C LYS A 94 2.67 8.96 7.74
N LEU A 95 1.65 8.13 7.96
CA LEU A 95 1.65 6.72 7.60
C LEU A 95 1.76 6.55 6.08
N ILE A 96 0.92 7.24 5.31
CA ILE A 96 0.94 7.22 3.85
C ILE A 96 2.31 7.65 3.31
N ASN A 97 2.87 8.77 3.82
CA ASN A 97 4.20 9.22 3.44
C ASN A 97 5.28 8.18 3.76
N THR A 98 5.15 7.47 4.89
CA THR A 98 6.11 6.43 5.29
C THR A 98 6.07 5.25 4.31
N ILE A 99 4.88 4.79 3.95
CA ILE A 99 4.67 3.73 2.96
C ILE A 99 5.26 4.15 1.60
N LYS A 100 5.01 5.40 1.20
CA LYS A 100 5.51 5.96 -0.05
C LYS A 100 7.03 6.10 -0.09
N LEU A 101 7.67 6.45 1.02
CA LEU A 101 9.14 6.46 1.07
C LEU A 101 9.69 5.03 0.97
N LEU A 102 9.08 4.07 1.66
CA LEU A 102 9.49 2.67 1.61
C LEU A 102 9.34 2.05 0.21
N SER A 103 8.31 2.43 -0.55
CA SER A 103 8.11 1.93 -1.92
C SER A 103 9.22 2.34 -2.90
N LEU A 104 9.99 3.37 -2.54
CA LEU A 104 11.08 3.92 -3.35
C LEU A 104 12.47 3.47 -2.88
N ILE A 105 12.56 2.81 -1.73
CA ILE A 105 13.81 2.28 -1.16
C ILE A 105 13.97 0.82 -1.58
N LYS A 106 15.21 0.40 -1.86
CA LYS A 106 15.52 -1.01 -2.05
C LYS A 106 15.43 -1.76 -0.72
N VAL A 107 14.56 -2.77 -0.65
CA VAL A 107 14.42 -3.67 0.51
C VAL A 107 14.68 -5.13 0.10
N THR A 108 15.05 -5.94 1.08
CA THR A 108 15.17 -7.41 0.97
C THR A 108 13.78 -8.08 1.07
N VAL A 109 13.68 -9.37 0.69
CA VAL A 109 12.44 -10.17 0.86
C VAL A 109 11.97 -10.16 2.32
N ASP A 110 12.88 -10.30 3.27
CA ASP A 110 12.54 -10.33 4.70
C ASP A 110 11.98 -8.98 5.17
N GLN A 111 12.61 -7.88 4.75
CA GLN A 111 12.13 -6.54 5.04
C GLN A 111 10.78 -6.26 4.37
N ASP A 112 10.59 -6.69 3.13
CA ASP A 112 9.30 -6.57 2.42
C ASP A 112 8.20 -7.36 3.13
N SER A 113 8.52 -8.58 3.58
CA SER A 113 7.60 -9.42 4.38
C SER A 113 7.21 -8.74 5.69
N ILE A 114 8.15 -8.10 6.39
CA ILE A 114 7.87 -7.34 7.62
C ILE A 114 6.97 -6.14 7.31
N ILE A 115 7.25 -5.40 6.24
CA ILE A 115 6.45 -4.23 5.83
C ILE A 115 5.02 -4.67 5.51
N LEU A 116 4.85 -5.66 4.64
CA LEU A 116 3.54 -6.17 4.24
C LEU A 116 2.77 -6.75 5.43
N LYS A 117 3.44 -7.42 6.37
CA LYS A 117 2.81 -7.86 7.63
C LYS A 117 2.28 -6.69 8.46
N ILE A 118 3.06 -5.62 8.61
CA ILE A 118 2.59 -4.41 9.35
C ILE A 118 1.38 -3.79 8.65
N LEU A 119 1.39 -3.74 7.32
CA LEU A 119 0.26 -3.21 6.54
C LEU A 119 -0.98 -4.11 6.63
N ASP A 120 -0.79 -5.42 6.58
CA ASP A 120 -1.85 -6.42 6.74
C ASP A 120 -2.49 -6.35 8.13
N ASP A 121 -1.68 -6.27 9.18
CA ASP A 121 -2.17 -6.09 10.55
C ASP A 121 -2.91 -4.76 10.73
N THR A 122 -2.50 -3.72 10.02
CA THR A 122 -3.22 -2.43 9.97
C THR A 122 -4.55 -2.59 9.25
N LEU A 123 -4.58 -3.29 8.11
CA LEU A 123 -5.80 -3.53 7.34
C LEU A 123 -6.85 -4.25 8.16
N LYS A 124 -6.46 -5.17 9.05
CA LYS A 124 -7.41 -5.90 9.92
C LYS A 124 -8.22 -5.00 10.84
N SER A 125 -7.80 -3.76 11.12
CA SER A 125 -8.65 -2.82 11.85
C SER A 125 -9.81 -2.31 10.99
N SER A 126 -10.87 -1.85 11.65
CA SER A 126 -12.05 -1.33 10.97
C SER A 126 -11.78 0.03 10.31
N TYR A 127 -12.25 0.18 9.08
CA TYR A 127 -12.38 1.43 8.33
C TYR A 127 -11.08 2.15 7.98
N HIS A 128 -10.68 2.03 6.71
CA HIS A 128 -9.59 2.80 6.13
C HIS A 128 -10.10 3.72 5.02
N ASN A 129 -9.38 4.81 4.78
CA ASN A 129 -9.70 5.72 3.69
C ASN A 129 -9.13 5.23 2.35
N LEU A 130 -9.55 5.85 1.24
CA LEU A 130 -9.06 5.51 -0.09
C LEU A 130 -7.54 5.65 -0.24
N ALA A 131 -6.97 6.71 0.34
CA ALA A 131 -5.54 7.01 0.20
C ALA A 131 -4.65 5.94 0.84
N PHE A 132 -5.12 5.25 1.88
CA PHE A 132 -4.41 4.11 2.47
C PHE A 132 -4.36 2.91 1.52
N TYR A 133 -5.48 2.54 0.88
CA TYR A 133 -5.51 1.49 -0.14
C TYR A 133 -4.65 1.84 -1.35
N ASP A 134 -4.72 3.09 -1.81
CA ASP A 134 -3.89 3.60 -2.91
C ASP A 134 -2.39 3.49 -2.55
N ALA A 135 -2.01 3.80 -1.31
CA ALA A 135 -0.63 3.68 -0.83
C ALA A 135 -0.12 2.23 -0.78
N ILE A 136 -0.95 1.27 -0.35
CA ILE A 136 -0.61 -0.16 -0.35
C ILE A 136 -0.44 -0.67 -1.78
N SER A 137 -1.39 -0.31 -2.66
CA SER A 137 -1.35 -0.67 -4.09
C SER A 137 -0.11 -0.10 -4.77
N GLU A 138 0.20 1.19 -4.56
CA GLU A 138 1.40 1.85 -5.09
C GLU A 138 2.67 1.20 -4.53
N TYR A 139 2.70 0.83 -3.24
CA TYR A 139 3.83 0.12 -2.64
C TYR A 139 4.09 -1.21 -3.36
N ILE A 140 3.10 -2.09 -3.45
CA ILE A 140 3.25 -3.42 -4.06
C ILE A 140 3.70 -3.30 -5.52
N VAL A 141 3.07 -2.41 -6.30
CA VAL A 141 3.40 -2.19 -7.72
C VAL A 141 4.82 -1.66 -7.91
N LEU A 142 5.23 -0.65 -7.13
CA LEU A 142 6.57 -0.08 -7.25
C LEU A 142 7.66 -1.07 -6.83
N ARG A 143 7.39 -1.87 -5.80
CA ARG A 143 8.29 -2.95 -5.37
C ARG A 143 8.44 -4.02 -6.45
N TYR A 144 7.34 -4.49 -7.03
CA TYR A 144 7.37 -5.45 -8.14
C TYR A 144 8.11 -4.89 -9.37
N ASN A 145 7.79 -3.66 -9.78
CA ASN A 145 8.40 -3.01 -10.95
C ASN A 145 9.88 -2.67 -10.75
N ALA A 146 10.37 -2.61 -9.51
CA ALA A 146 11.80 -2.42 -9.26
C ALA A 146 12.64 -3.61 -9.79
N LYS A 147 12.02 -4.75 -10.14
CA LYS A 147 12.65 -5.98 -10.67
C LYS A 147 13.79 -6.51 -9.81
N ASP A 148 13.77 -6.18 -8.53
CA ASP A 148 14.52 -6.95 -7.54
C ASP A 148 13.60 -8.13 -7.21
N ASP A 149 14.07 -9.38 -7.30
CA ASP A 149 13.33 -10.63 -6.98
C ASP A 149 12.92 -10.75 -5.49
N ASN A 150 12.52 -9.62 -4.89
CA ASN A 150 12.45 -9.37 -3.47
C ASN A 150 11.02 -9.09 -2.98
N SER A 151 9.99 -9.39 -3.79
CA SER A 151 8.60 -9.25 -3.39
C SER A 151 8.16 -10.48 -2.60
N SER A 152 7.60 -10.25 -1.40
CA SER A 152 7.08 -11.31 -0.56
C SER A 152 5.74 -11.82 -1.09
N ILE A 153 5.75 -12.99 -1.73
CA ILE A 153 4.55 -13.69 -2.23
C ILE A 153 3.56 -13.92 -1.07
N ASP A 154 4.04 -14.43 0.05
CA ASP A 154 3.22 -14.69 1.24
C ASP A 154 2.60 -13.40 1.81
N GLY A 155 3.38 -12.30 1.82
CA GLY A 155 2.88 -11.00 2.24
C GLY A 155 1.75 -10.49 1.35
N ILE A 156 1.90 -10.59 0.03
CA ILE A 156 0.87 -10.18 -0.94
C ILE A 156 -0.37 -11.07 -0.81
N LYS A 157 -0.19 -12.40 -0.67
CA LYS A 157 -1.27 -13.35 -0.43
C LYS A 157 -2.06 -13.01 0.84
N SER A 158 -1.37 -12.68 1.93
CA SER A 158 -2.01 -12.27 3.20
C SER A 158 -2.86 -11.01 3.05
N ILE A 159 -2.36 -10.01 2.31
CA ILE A 159 -3.10 -8.78 2.03
C ILE A 159 -4.39 -9.07 1.26
N ILE A 160 -4.31 -9.91 0.21
CA ILE A 160 -5.47 -10.34 -0.57
C ILE A 160 -6.46 -11.08 0.33
N ASP A 161 -5.99 -12.03 1.14
CA ASP A 161 -6.82 -12.76 2.10
C ASP A 161 -7.54 -11.83 3.08
N THR A 162 -6.88 -10.77 3.56
CA THR A 162 -7.50 -9.77 4.42
C THR A 162 -8.60 -8.98 3.70
N PHE A 163 -8.43 -8.64 2.42
CA PHE A 163 -9.50 -8.02 1.63
C PHE A 163 -10.72 -8.95 1.48
N LEU A 164 -10.48 -10.23 1.18
CA LEU A 164 -11.55 -11.23 1.08
C LEU A 164 -12.29 -11.39 2.40
N ASN A 165 -11.56 -11.46 3.52
CA ASN A 165 -12.15 -11.57 4.84
C ASN A 165 -13.02 -10.35 5.17
N LYS A 166 -12.60 -9.13 4.82
CA LYS A 166 -13.42 -7.92 5.02
C LYS A 166 -14.71 -7.95 4.20
N LEU A 167 -14.64 -8.41 2.96
CA LEU A 167 -15.82 -8.58 2.09
C LEU A 167 -16.80 -9.58 2.71
N ILE A 168 -16.32 -10.78 3.04
CA ILE A 168 -17.12 -11.87 3.63
C ILE A 168 -17.76 -11.43 4.96
N SER A 169 -17.02 -10.72 5.81
CA SER A 169 -17.52 -10.31 7.13
C SER A 169 -18.37 -9.04 7.10
N ARG A 170 -18.59 -8.42 5.92
CA ARG A 170 -19.23 -7.10 5.76
C ARG A 170 -18.62 -6.00 6.64
N ASN A 171 -17.34 -6.14 7.01
CA ASN A 171 -16.65 -5.15 7.87
C ASN A 171 -15.97 -4.11 6.99
N LEU A 172 -16.79 -3.41 6.19
CA LEU A 172 -16.37 -2.43 5.20
C LEU A 172 -17.07 -1.10 5.42
N GLY A 173 -16.29 -0.03 5.51
CA GLY A 173 -16.80 1.34 5.48
C GLY A 173 -17.09 1.80 4.05
N GLY A 174 -17.80 2.92 3.90
CA GLY A 174 -18.12 3.47 2.56
C GLY A 174 -16.90 3.68 1.67
N TYR A 175 -15.79 4.17 2.23
CA TYR A 175 -14.53 4.31 1.48
C TYR A 175 -13.92 2.97 1.06
N GLU A 176 -14.05 1.93 1.89
CA GLU A 176 -13.51 0.60 1.58
C GLU A 176 -14.35 -0.10 0.52
N ILE A 177 -15.67 0.10 0.52
CA ILE A 177 -16.55 -0.34 -0.57
C ILE A 177 -16.11 0.33 -1.88
N ILE A 178 -15.82 1.63 -1.85
CA ILE A 178 -15.31 2.32 -3.05
C ILE A 178 -13.96 1.76 -3.49
N ALA A 179 -13.04 1.51 -2.57
CA ALA A 179 -11.71 1.00 -2.87
C ALA A 179 -11.75 -0.42 -3.45
N ILE A 180 -12.40 -1.34 -2.74
CA ILE A 180 -12.35 -2.78 -3.01
C ILE A 180 -13.38 -3.17 -4.06
N VAL A 181 -14.63 -2.72 -3.92
CA VAL A 181 -15.75 -3.16 -4.80
C VAL A 181 -15.85 -2.29 -6.05
N ASN A 182 -15.81 -0.96 -5.92
CA ASN A 182 -16.06 -0.07 -7.06
C ASN A 182 -14.84 0.17 -7.95
N ARG A 183 -13.66 0.38 -7.35
CA ARG A 183 -12.41 0.62 -8.10
C ARG A 183 -11.69 -0.68 -8.41
N GLY A 184 -11.84 -1.68 -7.54
CA GLY A 184 -11.01 -2.88 -7.58
C GLY A 184 -9.57 -2.60 -7.16
N LEU A 185 -8.86 -3.67 -6.83
CA LEU A 185 -7.44 -3.64 -6.50
C LEU A 185 -6.63 -4.38 -7.57
N ALA A 186 -7.03 -4.22 -8.84
CA ALA A 186 -6.51 -4.94 -10.01
C ALA A 186 -4.99 -4.90 -10.14
N ASN A 187 -4.36 -3.81 -9.69
CA ASN A 187 -2.91 -3.69 -9.62
C ASN A 187 -2.26 -4.74 -8.69
N ILE A 188 -2.84 -4.94 -7.50
CA ILE A 188 -2.37 -5.94 -6.53
C ILE A 188 -2.57 -7.34 -7.10
N PHE A 189 -3.74 -7.63 -7.66
CA PHE A 189 -4.04 -8.91 -8.29
C PHE A 189 -3.16 -9.21 -9.51
N SER A 190 -2.87 -8.19 -10.33
CA SER A 190 -1.96 -8.35 -11.48
C SER A 190 -0.53 -8.63 -11.04
N VAL A 191 -0.05 -8.00 -9.96
CA VAL A 191 1.25 -8.37 -9.37
C VAL A 191 1.21 -9.79 -8.82
N ALA A 192 0.14 -10.16 -8.12
CA ALA A 192 -0.04 -11.50 -7.56
C ALA A 192 -0.03 -12.60 -8.63
N GLU A 193 -0.75 -12.40 -9.74
CA GLU A 193 -0.75 -13.31 -10.90
C GLU A 193 0.66 -13.48 -11.47
N ASN A 194 1.37 -12.38 -11.72
CA ASN A 194 2.73 -12.43 -12.26
C ASN A 194 3.74 -13.10 -11.33
N LEU A 195 3.51 -13.05 -10.02
CA LEU A 195 4.32 -13.71 -9.01
C LEU A 195 3.89 -15.17 -8.75
N GLY A 196 2.83 -15.66 -9.40
CA GLY A 196 2.33 -17.02 -9.22
C GLY A 196 1.64 -17.25 -7.87
N VAL A 197 1.05 -16.22 -7.27
CA VAL A 197 0.22 -16.36 -6.07
C VAL A 197 -1.00 -17.23 -6.41
N ASN A 198 -1.26 -18.23 -5.57
CA ASN A 198 -2.44 -19.10 -5.68
C ASN A 198 -3.29 -19.04 -4.40
N ILE A 199 -4.59 -18.81 -4.57
CA ILE A 199 -5.60 -18.90 -3.50
C ILE A 199 -6.29 -20.26 -3.58
N GLU A 200 -6.16 -21.05 -2.51
CA GLU A 200 -6.59 -22.46 -2.46
C GLU A 200 -7.69 -22.73 -1.43
N ASP A 201 -8.16 -21.70 -0.73
CA ASP A 201 -9.17 -21.82 0.32
C ASP A 201 -10.58 -21.84 -0.28
N ALA A 202 -11.06 -23.03 -0.65
CA ALA A 202 -12.36 -23.24 -1.28
C ALA A 202 -13.53 -22.76 -0.39
N ASP A 203 -13.45 -22.99 0.92
CA ASP A 203 -14.48 -22.55 1.87
C ASP A 203 -14.61 -21.02 1.90
N LYS A 204 -13.49 -20.31 1.79
CA LYS A 204 -13.48 -18.84 1.71
C LYS A 204 -14.11 -18.35 0.41
N ILE A 205 -13.84 -19.01 -0.71
CA ILE A 205 -14.45 -18.67 -1.99
C ILE A 205 -15.97 -18.91 -1.96
N ASP A 206 -16.42 -20.03 -1.40
CA ASP A 206 -17.86 -20.31 -1.26
C ASP A 206 -18.56 -19.23 -0.41
N LYS A 207 -17.95 -18.81 0.70
CA LYS A 207 -18.46 -17.70 1.54
C LYS A 207 -18.47 -16.37 0.78
N LEU A 208 -17.45 -16.09 -0.02
CA LEU A 208 -17.36 -14.86 -0.81
C LEU A 208 -18.45 -14.82 -1.89
N LEU A 209 -18.64 -15.91 -2.62
CA LEU A 209 -19.67 -16.02 -3.66
C LEU A 209 -21.08 -15.85 -3.06
N LEU A 210 -21.33 -16.47 -1.90
CA LEU A 210 -22.58 -16.28 -1.17
C LEU A 210 -22.80 -14.82 -0.77
N GLU A 211 -21.75 -14.15 -0.28
CA GLU A 211 -21.82 -12.74 0.09
C GLU A 211 -22.12 -11.84 -1.12
N ILE A 212 -21.38 -12.00 -2.23
CA ILE A 212 -21.59 -11.23 -3.47
C ILE A 212 -22.97 -11.50 -4.08
N SER A 213 -23.50 -12.72 -3.95
CA SER A 213 -24.83 -13.06 -4.45
C SER A 213 -25.95 -12.22 -3.79
N SER A 214 -25.71 -11.74 -2.57
CA SER A 214 -26.65 -10.92 -1.80
C SER A 214 -26.60 -9.42 -2.13
N TYR A 215 -25.62 -8.98 -2.94
CA TYR A 215 -25.49 -7.59 -3.35
C TYR A 215 -26.61 -7.15 -4.30
N SER A 216 -26.78 -5.83 -4.42
CA SER A 216 -27.65 -5.26 -5.45
C SER A 216 -27.18 -5.67 -6.86
N ASN A 217 -28.05 -5.65 -7.87
CA ASN A 217 -27.65 -6.01 -9.24
C ASN A 217 -26.43 -5.21 -9.73
N ALA A 218 -26.37 -3.91 -9.41
CA ALA A 218 -25.27 -3.04 -9.81
C ALA A 218 -23.98 -3.37 -9.05
N ASP A 219 -24.04 -3.52 -7.73
CA ASP A 219 -22.86 -3.83 -6.91
C ASP A 219 -22.35 -5.25 -7.16
N ARG A 220 -23.24 -6.19 -7.47
CA ARG A 220 -22.89 -7.54 -7.88
C ARG A 220 -22.15 -7.55 -9.22
N ALA A 221 -22.65 -6.83 -10.22
CA ALA A 221 -21.95 -6.70 -11.51
C ALA A 221 -20.55 -6.10 -11.31
N ARG A 222 -20.44 -5.08 -10.47
CA ARG A 222 -19.13 -4.49 -10.11
C ARG A 222 -18.22 -5.48 -9.42
N ALA A 223 -18.70 -6.20 -8.40
CA ALA A 223 -17.91 -7.19 -7.69
C ALA A 223 -17.44 -8.35 -8.60
N VAL A 224 -18.24 -8.73 -9.58
CA VAL A 224 -17.81 -9.70 -10.62
C VAL A 224 -16.61 -9.14 -11.39
N GLU A 225 -16.72 -7.90 -11.89
CA GLU A 225 -15.68 -7.25 -12.69
C GLU A 225 -14.40 -6.97 -11.90
N THR A 226 -14.50 -6.57 -10.63
CA THR A 226 -13.39 -6.02 -9.85
C THR A 226 -12.79 -6.98 -8.82
N ILE A 227 -13.50 -8.06 -8.47
CA ILE A 227 -13.07 -9.02 -7.45
C ILE A 227 -13.02 -10.43 -8.05
N LEU A 228 -14.13 -10.93 -8.59
CA LEU A 228 -14.18 -12.33 -9.05
C LEU A 228 -13.29 -12.59 -10.26
N TYR A 229 -13.29 -11.68 -11.25
CA TYR A 229 -12.39 -11.80 -12.41
C TYR A 229 -10.91 -11.82 -12.00
N ASP A 230 -10.53 -10.97 -11.04
CA ASP A 230 -9.17 -10.90 -10.55
C ASP A 230 -8.79 -12.11 -9.69
N LEU A 231 -9.74 -12.68 -8.92
CA LEU A 231 -9.55 -13.95 -8.20
C LEU A 231 -9.42 -15.14 -9.15
N TYR A 232 -10.22 -15.19 -10.22
CA TYR A 232 -10.16 -16.23 -11.25
C TYR A 232 -8.74 -16.36 -11.82
N ARG A 233 -8.05 -15.23 -12.02
CA ARG A 233 -6.66 -15.16 -12.51
C ARG A 233 -5.63 -15.76 -11.56
N ILE A 234 -5.90 -15.73 -10.25
CA ILE A 234 -4.96 -16.17 -9.19
C ILE A 234 -5.45 -17.42 -8.42
N THR A 235 -6.39 -18.16 -8.99
CA THR A 235 -6.90 -19.44 -8.46
C THR A 235 -6.72 -20.52 -9.51
N THR A 236 -6.78 -21.80 -9.13
CA THR A 236 -6.60 -22.94 -10.04
C THR A 236 -7.58 -24.08 -9.72
N GLY A 237 -7.73 -25.03 -10.65
CA GLY A 237 -8.54 -26.24 -10.46
C GLY A 237 -10.02 -25.96 -10.16
N GLU A 238 -10.60 -26.74 -9.25
CA GLU A 238 -12.01 -26.67 -8.87
C GLU A 238 -12.42 -25.28 -8.37
N ILE A 239 -11.52 -24.54 -7.70
CA ILE A 239 -11.82 -23.19 -7.21
C ILE A 239 -12.02 -22.23 -8.36
N ARG A 240 -11.21 -22.34 -9.42
CA ARG A 240 -11.34 -21.51 -10.60
C ARG A 240 -12.64 -21.81 -11.35
N GLU A 241 -13.07 -23.07 -11.39
CA GLU A 241 -14.33 -23.47 -12.04
C GLU A 241 -15.58 -22.99 -11.28
N LYS A 242 -15.46 -22.80 -9.96
CA LYS A 242 -16.55 -22.26 -9.12
C LYS A 242 -16.80 -20.76 -9.31
N ILE A 243 -15.76 -20.00 -9.68
CA ILE A 243 -15.80 -18.52 -9.84
C ILE A 243 -16.34 -18.16 -11.22
#